data_AF-A0A1G9R9J3-F1
#
_entry.id   AF-A0A1G9R9J3-F1
#
_cell.length_a   1.000
_cell.length_b   1.000
_cell.length_c   1.000
_cell.angle_alpha   90.00
_cell.angle_beta   90.00
_cell.angle_gamma   90.00
#
_symmetry.space_group_name_H-M   'P 1'
#
loop_
_entity.id
_entity.type
_entity.pdbx_description
1 polymer ?
#
loop_
_entity_poly.entity_id
_entity_poly.type
_entity_poly.pdbx_seq_one_letter_code
_entity_poly.pdbx_strand_id
1 'polypeptide(L)'
;MEYRFVVPAELPTLNEIIEKSKIHWGQYSAMKKEYGRLVAMCVDHEKRFESVELEIVYFRENRRVDPDNIAVGKKFILDALVDCGVIKNDGWSQITGFVESWEVDKKNPRTEIILRGTAK
;
A
#
# COMPACT_ATOMS: atom_id res chain seq x y z
N MET A 1 -12.82 13.49 6.47
CA MET A 1 -11.67 13.24 7.38
C MET A 1 -10.43 12.99 6.55
N GLU A 2 -9.27 13.33 7.10
CA GLU A 2 -7.97 13.01 6.51
C GLU A 2 -7.16 12.21 7.52
N TYR A 3 -6.47 11.18 7.05
CA TYR A 3 -5.54 10.38 7.84
C TYR A 3 -4.29 10.09 7.03
N ARG A 4 -3.11 10.27 7.64
CA ARG A 4 -1.82 10.12 6.99
C ARG A 4 -0.95 9.14 7.74
N PHE A 5 -0.23 8.31 7.00
CA PHE A 5 0.80 7.43 7.52
C PHE A 5 1.88 7.17 6.47
N VAL A 6 3.04 6.71 6.94
CA VAL A 6 4.22 6.46 6.11
C VAL A 6 4.68 5.03 6.35
N VAL A 7 4.90 4.30 5.25
CA VAL A 7 5.55 2.99 5.25
C VAL A 7 7.02 3.22 4.92
N PRO A 8 7.96 2.97 5.84
CA PRO A 8 9.39 3.26 5.66
C PRO A 8 10.10 2.20 4.81
N ALA A 9 9.50 1.85 3.66
CA ALA A 9 10.06 0.91 2.70
C ALA A 9 9.48 1.13 1.30
N GLU A 10 10.22 0.63 0.30
CA GLU A 10 9.67 0.39 -1.03
C GLU A 10 8.77 -0.86 -0.99
N LEU A 11 7.54 -0.73 -1.46
CA LEU A 11 6.66 -1.88 -1.61
C LEU A 11 7.08 -2.74 -2.82
N PRO A 12 6.79 -4.06 -2.78
CA PRO A 12 7.15 -4.97 -3.85
C PRO A 12 6.53 -4.56 -5.18
N THR A 13 7.34 -4.66 -6.21
CA THR A 13 6.96 -4.44 -7.60
C THR A 13 6.21 -5.66 -8.15
N LEU A 14 5.45 -5.49 -9.22
CA LEU A 14 4.78 -6.59 -9.93
C LEU A 14 5.76 -7.69 -10.33
N ASN A 15 6.94 -7.32 -10.84
CA ASN A 15 7.94 -8.30 -11.26
C ASN A 15 8.45 -9.14 -10.07
N GLU A 16 8.74 -8.51 -8.93
CA GLU A 16 9.16 -9.23 -7.71
C GLU A 16 8.09 -10.20 -7.21
N ILE A 17 6.82 -9.79 -7.29
CA ILE A 17 5.67 -10.64 -6.94
C ILE A 17 5.59 -11.85 -7.87
N ILE A 18 5.73 -11.65 -9.18
CA ILE A 18 5.67 -12.73 -10.19
C ILE A 18 6.84 -13.70 -9.99
N GLU A 19 8.05 -13.19 -9.83
CA GLU A 19 9.23 -14.01 -9.60
C GLU A 19 9.09 -14.87 -8.35
N LYS A 20 8.65 -14.28 -7.23
CA LYS A 20 8.43 -15.01 -5.98
C LYS A 20 7.33 -16.07 -6.10
N SER A 21 6.27 -15.77 -6.86
CA SER A 21 5.19 -16.71 -7.12
C SER A 21 5.65 -17.93 -7.92
N LYS A 22 6.68 -17.80 -8.76
CA LYS A 22 7.25 -18.89 -9.57
C LYS A 22 8.17 -19.83 -8.80
N ILE A 23 8.74 -19.40 -7.66
CA ILE A 23 9.68 -20.21 -6.88
C ILE A 23 8.97 -21.35 -6.15
N HIS A 24 7.93 -21.02 -5.37
CA HIS A 24 7.16 -21.98 -4.59
C HIS A 24 5.81 -21.35 -4.21
N TRP A 25 4.74 -22.15 -4.20
CA TRP A 25 3.37 -21.68 -3.96
C TRP A 25 3.20 -20.88 -2.66
N GLY A 26 4.00 -21.17 -1.63
CA GLY A 26 3.97 -20.46 -0.35
C GLY A 26 4.75 -19.13 -0.28
N GLN A 27 5.64 -18.85 -1.22
CA GLN A 27 6.54 -17.68 -1.16
C GLN A 27 5.80 -16.35 -1.34
N TYR A 28 4.84 -16.32 -2.27
CA TYR A 28 3.97 -15.17 -2.45
C TYR A 28 3.16 -14.87 -1.18
N SER A 29 2.61 -15.91 -0.54
CA SER A 29 1.85 -15.76 0.71
C SER A 29 2.72 -15.21 1.84
N ALA A 30 3.97 -15.68 1.96
CA ALA A 30 4.92 -15.16 2.92
C ALA A 30 5.24 -13.67 2.68
N MET A 31 5.52 -13.29 1.43
CA MET A 31 5.75 -11.89 1.03
C MET A 31 4.52 -11.02 1.34
N LYS A 32 3.32 -11.50 0.98
CA LYS A 32 2.05 -10.81 1.28
C LYS A 32 1.91 -10.54 2.78
N LYS A 33 2.20 -11.54 3.61
CA LYS A 33 2.14 -11.42 5.07
C LYS A 33 3.21 -10.47 5.62
N GLU A 34 4.42 -10.53 5.09
CA GLU A 34 5.54 -9.68 5.53
C GLU A 34 5.25 -8.20 5.29
N TYR A 35 4.93 -7.84 4.04
CA TYR A 35 4.65 -6.44 3.69
C TYR A 35 3.29 -5.97 4.22
N GLY A 36 2.27 -6.83 4.27
CA GLY A 36 1.01 -6.50 4.93
C GLY A 36 1.19 -6.17 6.41
N ARG A 37 2.03 -6.93 7.12
CA ARG A 37 2.39 -6.62 8.53
C ARG A 37 3.16 -5.32 8.65
N LEU A 38 4.11 -5.05 7.75
CA LEU A 38 4.86 -3.80 7.75
C LEU A 38 3.92 -2.60 7.64
N VAL A 39 2.98 -2.64 6.70
CA VAL A 39 1.98 -1.57 6.55
C VAL A 39 1.10 -1.47 7.80
N ALA A 40 0.59 -2.59 8.30
CA ALA A 40 -0.28 -2.63 9.48
C ALA A 40 0.37 -2.03 10.74
N MET A 41 1.70 -2.12 10.87
CA MET A 41 2.45 -1.50 11.97
C MET A 41 2.52 0.03 11.87
N CYS A 42 2.32 0.60 10.67
CA CYS A 42 2.33 2.04 10.42
C CYS A 42 0.92 2.66 10.50
N VAL A 43 -0.12 1.84 10.53
CA VAL A 43 -1.52 2.26 10.55
C VAL A 43 -1.99 2.48 11.99
N ASP A 44 -2.83 3.49 12.19
CA ASP A 44 -3.56 3.76 13.43
C ASP A 44 -4.86 2.95 13.41
N HIS A 45 -4.91 1.95 14.30
CA HIS A 45 -5.99 0.97 14.40
C HIS A 45 -7.26 1.55 15.01
N GLU A 46 -7.28 2.82 15.42
CA GLU A 46 -8.50 3.52 15.88
C GLU A 46 -9.23 4.22 14.72
N LYS A 47 -8.57 4.45 13.58
CA LYS A 47 -9.20 5.11 12.43
C LYS A 47 -10.25 4.24 11.79
N ARG A 48 -11.41 4.81 11.44
CA ARG A 48 -12.50 4.11 10.76
C ARG A 48 -13.06 5.00 9.65
N PHE A 49 -13.19 4.43 8.47
CA PHE A 49 -13.78 5.08 7.30
C PHE A 49 -14.86 4.19 6.68
N GLU A 50 -15.93 4.82 6.19
CA GLU A 50 -16.94 4.12 5.39
C GLU A 50 -16.47 3.94 3.95
N SER A 51 -15.87 5.00 3.39
CA SER A 51 -15.26 5.04 2.08
C SER A 51 -14.09 6.03 2.05
N VAL A 52 -13.10 5.76 1.21
CA VAL A 52 -11.83 6.49 1.10
C VAL A 52 -11.36 6.61 -0.36
N GLU A 53 -10.80 7.77 -0.66
CA GLU A 53 -9.83 7.96 -1.74
C GLU A 53 -8.42 7.84 -1.13
N LEU A 54 -7.53 7.15 -1.83
CA LEU A 54 -6.13 7.00 -1.43
C LEU A 54 -5.26 7.89 -2.31
N GLU A 55 -4.56 8.84 -1.71
CA GLU A 55 -3.39 9.46 -2.33
C GLU A 55 -2.13 8.73 -1.89
N ILE A 56 -1.35 8.26 -2.86
CA ILE A 56 -0.16 7.44 -2.63
C ILE A 56 1.02 8.07 -3.36
N VAL A 57 2.10 8.36 -2.62
CA VAL A 57 3.37 8.81 -3.18
C VAL A 57 4.41 7.72 -2.95
N TYR A 58 4.90 7.14 -4.05
CA TYR A 58 5.95 6.13 -4.01
C TYR A 58 7.32 6.80 -4.17
N PHE A 59 8.07 6.91 -3.10
CA PHE A 59 9.47 7.35 -3.15
C PHE A 59 10.37 6.14 -3.39
N ARG A 60 11.03 6.12 -4.55
CA ARG A 60 11.98 5.07 -4.93
C ARG A 60 13.42 5.53 -4.85
N GLU A 61 14.36 4.60 -4.72
CA GLU A 61 15.78 4.92 -4.75
C GLU A 61 16.22 5.49 -6.12
N ASN A 62 15.59 5.02 -7.19
CA ASN A 62 15.89 5.37 -8.58
C ASN A 62 14.67 5.14 -9.50
N ARG A 63 14.77 5.56 -10.77
CA ARG A 63 13.69 5.45 -11.78
C ARG A 63 13.82 4.23 -12.69
N ARG A 64 14.41 3.12 -12.22
CA ARG A 64 14.61 1.92 -13.05
C ARG A 64 13.35 1.08 -13.23
N VAL A 65 12.40 1.22 -12.32
CA VAL A 65 11.13 0.51 -12.34
C VAL A 65 10.06 1.47 -12.84
N ASP A 66 9.24 0.95 -13.72
CA ASP A 66 8.09 1.57 -14.35
C ASP A 66 6.96 1.85 -13.34
N PRO A 67 6.24 3.00 -13.46
CA PRO A 67 5.18 3.40 -12.54
C PRO A 67 4.08 2.35 -12.29
N ASP A 68 3.64 1.64 -13.33
CA ASP A 68 2.58 0.62 -13.25
C ASP A 68 3.05 -0.63 -12.48
N ASN A 69 4.33 -0.98 -12.61
CA ASN A 69 4.97 -2.05 -11.87
C ASN A 69 5.09 -1.71 -10.37
N ILE A 70 5.32 -0.43 -10.04
CA ILE A 70 5.33 0.08 -8.66
C ILE A 70 3.90 0.14 -8.07
N ALA A 71 2.91 0.56 -8.86
CA ALA A 71 1.54 0.81 -8.41
C ALA A 71 0.83 -0.44 -7.85
N VAL A 72 1.34 -1.65 -8.14
CA VAL A 72 0.83 -2.90 -7.53
C VAL A 72 1.03 -2.91 -6.00
N GLY A 73 1.97 -2.11 -5.49
CA GLY A 73 2.20 -1.92 -4.06
C GLY A 73 0.94 -1.54 -3.26
N LYS A 74 -0.01 -0.80 -3.86
CA LYS A 74 -1.27 -0.44 -3.18
C LYS A 74 -2.08 -1.63 -2.69
N LYS A 75 -1.90 -2.82 -3.28
CA LYS A 75 -2.57 -4.03 -2.82
C LYS A 75 -2.23 -4.37 -1.36
N PHE A 76 -0.94 -4.28 -0.99
CA PHE A 76 -0.52 -4.52 0.40
C PHE A 76 -1.08 -3.46 1.35
N ILE A 77 -1.26 -2.22 0.85
CA ILE A 77 -1.85 -1.13 1.62
C ILE A 77 -3.33 -1.41 1.89
N LEU A 78 -4.09 -1.77 0.86
CA LEU A 78 -5.52 -2.09 0.98
C LEU A 78 -5.76 -3.30 1.88
N ASP A 79 -5.01 -4.39 1.68
CA ASP A 79 -5.08 -5.59 2.51
C ASP A 79 -4.84 -5.23 4.00
N ALA A 80 -3.81 -4.44 4.29
CA ALA A 80 -3.50 -4.02 5.66
C ALA A 80 -4.57 -3.09 6.25
N LEU A 81 -5.14 -2.17 5.48
CA LEU A 81 -6.22 -1.30 5.97
C LEU A 81 -7.48 -2.08 6.32
N VAL A 82 -7.79 -3.15 5.56
CA VAL A 82 -8.88 -4.08 5.88
C VAL A 82 -8.55 -4.89 7.13
N ASP A 83 -7.35 -5.48 7.20
CA ASP A 83 -6.90 -6.29 8.35
C ASP A 83 -6.86 -5.47 9.66
N CYS A 84 -6.50 -4.19 9.59
CA CYS A 84 -6.51 -3.26 10.73
C CYS A 84 -7.91 -2.71 11.06
N GLY A 85 -8.92 -3.05 10.27
CA GLY A 85 -10.30 -2.58 10.44
C GLY A 85 -10.51 -1.09 10.11
N VAL A 86 -9.57 -0.44 9.42
CA VAL A 86 -9.70 0.97 9.02
C VAL A 86 -10.81 1.15 7.99
N ILE A 87 -10.89 0.21 7.05
CA ILE A 87 -12.00 0.08 6.09
C ILE A 87 -12.58 -1.32 6.20
N LYS A 88 -13.87 -1.48 5.87
CA LYS A 88 -14.54 -2.78 5.96
C LYS A 88 -14.06 -3.78 4.90
N ASN A 89 -13.71 -3.29 3.71
CA ASN A 89 -13.30 -4.07 2.55
C ASN A 89 -12.57 -3.13 1.55
N ASP A 90 -11.98 -3.67 0.47
CA ASP A 90 -11.30 -2.89 -0.58
C ASP A 90 -12.12 -2.80 -1.90
N GLY A 91 -13.42 -3.09 -1.81
CA GLY A 91 -14.33 -3.06 -2.96
C GLY A 91 -14.89 -1.68 -3.30
N TRP A 92 -15.74 -1.65 -4.34
CA TRP A 92 -16.37 -0.44 -4.90
C TRP A 92 -17.11 0.45 -3.88
N SER A 93 -17.62 -0.11 -2.78
CA SER A 93 -18.30 0.68 -1.75
C SER A 93 -17.34 1.41 -0.81
N GLN A 94 -16.09 0.98 -0.72
CA GLN A 94 -15.08 1.54 0.18
C GLN A 94 -14.05 2.38 -0.56
N ILE A 95 -13.70 2.01 -1.79
CA ILE A 95 -12.65 2.68 -2.54
C ILE A 95 -13.28 3.60 -3.59
N THR A 96 -13.17 4.91 -3.36
CA THR A 96 -13.75 5.92 -4.27
C THR A 96 -12.78 6.35 -5.37
N GLY A 97 -11.48 6.13 -5.17
CA GLY A 97 -10.45 6.50 -6.14
C GLY A 97 -9.02 6.34 -5.63
N PHE A 98 -8.08 6.50 -6.56
CA PHE A 98 -6.65 6.54 -6.27
C PHE A 98 -6.04 7.77 -6.95
N VAL A 99 -5.15 8.46 -6.25
CA VAL A 99 -4.24 9.46 -6.81
C VAL A 99 -2.83 8.95 -6.55
N GLU A 100 -2.12 8.55 -7.60
CA GLU A 100 -0.80 7.93 -7.48
C GLU A 100 0.27 8.82 -8.12
N SER A 101 1.40 8.97 -7.42
CA SER A 101 2.55 9.71 -7.91
C SER A 101 3.86 9.02 -7.51
N TRP A 102 4.93 9.33 -8.23
CA TRP A 102 6.22 8.65 -8.10
C TRP A 102 7.34 9.67 -8.01
N GLU A 103 8.16 9.53 -6.98
CA GLU A 103 9.27 10.43 -6.69
C GLU A 103 10.54 9.64 -6.43
N VAL A 104 11.69 10.32 -6.51
CA VAL A 104 12.99 9.71 -6.22
C VAL A 104 13.55 10.29 -4.93
N ASP A 105 13.80 9.42 -3.96
CA ASP A 105 14.58 9.73 -2.77
C ASP A 105 15.57 8.60 -2.51
N LYS A 106 16.79 8.78 -3.01
CA LYS A 106 17.86 7.79 -2.85
C LYS A 106 18.23 7.53 -1.39
N LYS A 107 18.01 8.51 -0.50
CA LYS A 107 18.45 8.41 0.90
C LYS A 107 17.37 7.80 1.79
N ASN A 108 16.10 8.02 1.45
CA ASN A 108 14.97 7.57 2.26
C ASN A 108 13.78 7.07 1.39
N PRO A 109 13.93 5.93 0.68
CA PRO A 109 12.82 5.30 -0.03
C PRO A 109 11.69 4.91 0.92
N ARG A 110 10.46 5.21 0.54
CA ARG A 110 9.27 5.04 1.39
C ARG A 110 7.99 5.14 0.57
N THR A 111 6.88 4.77 1.16
CA THR A 111 5.54 5.02 0.58
C THR A 111 4.77 5.90 1.55
N GLU A 112 4.31 7.06 1.07
CA GLU A 112 3.46 7.98 1.84
C GLU A 112 2.01 7.80 1.41
N ILE A 113 1.10 7.71 2.37
CA ILE A 113 -0.31 7.45 2.12
C ILE A 113 -1.15 8.49 2.85
N ILE A 114 -2.12 9.04 2.12
CA ILE A 114 -3.18 9.90 2.65
C ILE A 114 -4.52 9.24 2.32
N LEU A 115 -5.33 8.98 3.34
CA LEU A 115 -6.72 8.58 3.19
C LEU A 115 -7.61 9.81 3.33
N ARG A 116 -8.48 10.05 2.34
CA ARG A 116 -9.51 11.09 2.40
C ARG A 116 -10.88 10.46 2.25
N GLY A 117 -11.75 10.69 3.21
CA GLY A 117 -13.05 10.03 3.18
C GLY A 117 -13.99 10.38 4.31
N THR A 118 -15.12 9.68 4.33
CA THR A 118 -16.17 9.85 5.34
C THR A 118 -15.87 8.95 6.54
N ALA A 119 -15.92 9.54 7.73
CA ALA A 119 -15.77 8.80 8.97
C ALA A 119 -16.99 7.91 9.20
N LYS A 120 -16.76 6.75 9.82
CA LYS A 120 -17.84 5.89 10.30
C LYS A 120 -18.24 6.25 11.72
#